data_AF-A0A6G2DBR1-F1
#
_entry.id   AF-A0A6G2DBR1-F1
#
_cell.length_a   1.000
_cell.length_b   1.000
_cell.length_c   1.000
_cell.angle_alpha   90.00
_cell.angle_beta   90.00
_cell.angle_gamma   90.00
#
_symmetry.space_group_name_H-M   'P 1'
#
loop_
_entity.id
_entity.type
_entity.pdbx_description
1 polymer ?
#
loop_
_entity_poly.entity_id
_entity_poly.type
_entity_poly.pdbx_seq_one_letter_code
_entity_poly.pdbx_strand_id
1 'polypeptide(L)'
;SRPTPITMPVTKQLSAIMRAEAHLLYRMMESPLVLNDYRLREDFAFATPEFQVLYDLLGQYGNLPPEVLAEQTEEVERAWYQVLAQDLPAEISPQELSEVEMTRNKALLNQDNMRIKKKVQEASHVGDTDTALEELERLISQKRRME
;
A
#
# COMPACT_ATOMS: atom_id res chain seq x y z
N SER A 1 -33.87 27.90 3.96
CA SER A 1 -33.01 26.73 4.21
C SER A 1 -31.70 26.94 3.49
N ARG A 2 -30.57 27.00 4.22
CA ARG A 2 -29.24 27.15 3.61
C ARG A 2 -28.70 25.76 3.26
N PRO A 3 -28.18 25.52 2.05
CA PRO A 3 -27.53 24.26 1.73
C PRO A 3 -26.23 24.18 2.54
N THR A 4 -26.12 23.17 3.39
CA THR A 4 -24.86 22.77 4.01
C THR A 4 -23.86 22.44 2.91
N PRO A 5 -22.66 23.04 2.89
CA PRO A 5 -21.61 22.56 2.01
C PRO A 5 -21.28 21.15 2.45
N ILE A 6 -21.56 20.18 1.58
CA ILE A 6 -21.00 18.84 1.67
C ILE A 6 -19.50 19.07 1.53
N THR A 7 -18.82 19.16 2.67
CA THR A 7 -17.36 19.06 2.71
C THR A 7 -17.08 17.62 2.36
N MET A 8 -17.00 17.33 1.06
CA MET A 8 -16.37 16.10 0.61
C MET A 8 -14.99 16.10 1.29
N PRO A 9 -14.67 15.11 2.14
CA PRO A 9 -13.30 14.99 2.61
C PRO A 9 -12.46 14.91 1.35
N VAL A 10 -11.49 15.82 1.24
CA VAL A 10 -10.48 15.88 0.19
C VAL A 10 -10.25 14.47 -0.29
N THR A 11 -10.59 14.18 -1.55
CA THR A 11 -10.21 12.93 -2.20
C THR A 11 -8.72 12.79 -1.90
N LYS A 12 -8.38 11.92 -0.94
CA LYS A 12 -6.99 11.67 -0.58
C LYS A 12 -6.40 11.19 -1.89
N GLN A 13 -5.67 12.07 -2.60
CA GLN A 13 -4.96 11.67 -3.79
C GLN A 13 -4.19 10.42 -3.38
N LEU A 14 -4.45 9.29 -4.05
CA LEU A 14 -3.82 8.04 -3.66
C LEU A 14 -2.31 8.31 -3.60
N SER A 15 -1.73 7.97 -2.45
CA SER A 15 -0.29 8.09 -2.28
C SER A 15 0.40 7.30 -3.41
N ALA A 16 1.62 7.67 -3.77
CA ALA A 16 2.35 6.92 -4.79
C ALA A 16 2.44 5.41 -4.46
N ILE A 17 2.46 5.08 -3.16
CA ILE A 17 2.37 3.71 -2.65
C ILE A 17 1.03 3.09 -3.02
N MET A 18 -0.09 3.73 -2.65
CA MET A 18 -1.41 3.17 -2.90
C MET A 18 -1.69 3.00 -4.40
N ARG A 19 -1.20 3.90 -5.26
CA ARG A 19 -1.34 3.75 -6.72
C ARG A 19 -0.58 2.54 -7.23
N ALA A 20 0.68 2.40 -6.83
CA ALA A 20 1.52 1.27 -7.22
C ALA A 20 0.94 -0.05 -6.70
N GLU A 21 0.45 -0.08 -5.46
CA GLU A 21 -0.15 -1.26 -4.86
C GLU A 21 -1.47 -1.66 -5.53
N ALA A 22 -2.35 -0.70 -5.76
CA ALA A 22 -3.59 -0.98 -6.49
C ALA A 22 -3.32 -1.46 -7.93
N HIS A 23 -2.25 -0.97 -8.56
CA HIS A 23 -1.82 -1.46 -9.87
C HIS A 23 -1.36 -2.93 -9.79
N LEU A 24 -0.50 -3.27 -8.83
CA LEU A 24 -0.09 -4.65 -8.60
C LEU A 24 -1.29 -5.58 -8.36
N LEU A 25 -2.22 -5.16 -7.49
CA LEU A 25 -3.41 -5.93 -7.16
C LEU A 25 -4.32 -6.15 -8.38
N TYR A 26 -4.52 -5.12 -9.21
CA TYR A 26 -5.26 -5.23 -10.46
C TYR A 26 -4.63 -6.30 -11.38
N ARG A 27 -3.31 -6.28 -11.51
CA ARG A 27 -2.59 -7.25 -12.36
C ARG A 27 -2.62 -8.67 -11.80
N MET A 28 -2.64 -8.83 -10.49
CA MET A 28 -2.83 -10.13 -9.84
C MET A 28 -4.23 -10.69 -10.08
N MET A 29 -5.25 -9.84 -10.12
CA MET A 29 -6.62 -10.25 -10.43
C MET A 29 -6.78 -10.65 -11.90
N GLU A 30 -6.23 -9.85 -12.82
CA GLU A 30 -6.27 -10.14 -14.27
C GLU A 30 -5.45 -11.39 -14.64
N SER A 31 -4.35 -11.64 -13.93
CA SER A 31 -3.46 -12.76 -14.21
C SER A 31 -3.15 -13.59 -12.96
N PRO A 32 -3.76 -14.79 -12.84
CA PRO A 32 -3.47 -15.73 -11.76
C PRO A 32 -1.98 -16.14 -11.69
N LEU A 33 -1.25 -16.04 -12.80
CA LEU A 33 0.20 -16.29 -12.84
C LEU A 33 0.97 -15.26 -12.02
N VAL A 34 0.58 -13.98 -12.12
CA VAL A 34 1.17 -12.90 -11.32
C VAL A 34 0.85 -13.12 -9.85
N LEU A 35 -0.40 -13.43 -9.53
CA LEU A 35 -0.79 -13.75 -8.15
C LEU A 35 0.08 -14.88 -7.57
N ASN A 36 0.26 -15.97 -8.31
CA ASN A 36 1.07 -17.09 -7.86
C ASN A 36 2.57 -16.75 -7.70
N ASP A 37 3.15 -15.95 -8.60
CA ASP A 37 4.56 -15.50 -8.47
C ASP A 37 4.76 -14.73 -7.16
N TYR A 38 3.86 -13.80 -6.86
CA TYR A 38 3.93 -13.00 -5.64
C TYR A 38 3.61 -13.80 -4.38
N ARG A 39 2.75 -14.82 -4.46
CA ARG A 39 2.48 -15.72 -3.33
C ARG A 39 3.68 -16.58 -2.93
N LEU A 40 4.59 -16.85 -3.87
CA LEU A 40 5.83 -17.57 -3.60
C LEU A 40 6.89 -16.67 -2.95
N ARG A 41 6.68 -15.35 -2.95
CA ARG A 41 7.57 -14.36 -2.33
C ARG A 41 7.14 -14.11 -0.90
N GLU A 42 7.90 -14.61 0.06
CA GLU A 42 7.66 -14.36 1.50
C GLU A 42 8.04 -12.93 1.94
N ASP A 43 8.82 -12.22 1.12
CA ASP A 43 9.26 -10.84 1.35
C ASP A 43 8.25 -9.79 0.86
N PHE A 44 7.18 -10.22 0.17
CA PHE A 44 6.19 -9.31 -0.38
C PHE A 44 4.97 -9.16 0.54
N ALA A 45 4.66 -7.92 0.88
CA ALA A 45 3.40 -7.54 1.53
C ALA A 45 2.96 -6.17 1.04
N PHE A 46 1.66 -5.93 1.03
CA PHE A 46 1.08 -4.62 0.81
C PHE A 46 1.25 -3.78 2.07
N ALA A 47 1.80 -2.57 1.91
CA ALA A 47 1.92 -1.60 2.99
C ALA A 47 0.56 -0.98 3.35
N THR A 48 -0.36 -0.92 2.38
CA THR A 48 -1.75 -0.52 2.59
C THR A 48 -2.56 -1.71 3.12
N PRO A 49 -3.10 -1.64 4.36
CA PRO A 49 -3.77 -2.77 4.99
C PRO A 49 -5.02 -3.21 4.21
N GLU A 50 -5.75 -2.28 3.59
CA GLU A 50 -6.93 -2.61 2.78
C GLU A 50 -6.55 -3.45 1.55
N PHE A 51 -5.42 -3.15 0.89
CA PHE A 51 -4.93 -3.95 -0.23
C PHE A 51 -4.37 -5.29 0.21
N GLN A 52 -3.77 -5.37 1.40
CA GLN A 52 -3.33 -6.65 1.97
C GLN A 52 -4.52 -7.60 2.15
N VAL A 53 -5.61 -7.11 2.74
CA VAL A 53 -6.84 -7.90 2.90
C VAL A 53 -7.39 -8.37 1.56
N LEU A 54 -7.44 -7.48 0.55
CA LEU A 54 -7.90 -7.85 -0.78
C LEU A 54 -7.00 -8.89 -1.45
N TYR A 55 -5.69 -8.79 -1.26
CA TYR A 55 -4.74 -9.79 -1.75
C TYR A 55 -4.95 -11.16 -1.10
N ASP A 56 -5.15 -11.20 0.21
CA ASP A 56 -5.41 -12.44 0.95
C ASP A 56 -6.71 -13.10 0.49
N LEU A 57 -7.76 -12.30 0.25
CA LEU A 57 -9.03 -12.77 -0.28
C LEU A 57 -8.88 -13.27 -1.73
N LEU A 58 -8.15 -12.53 -2.57
CA LEU A 58 -7.89 -12.90 -3.96
C LEU A 58 -7.11 -14.23 -4.03
N GLY A 59 -6.16 -14.43 -3.11
CA GLY A 59 -5.44 -15.69 -2.95
C GLY A 59 -6.34 -16.85 -2.50
N GLN A 60 -7.36 -16.60 -1.70
CA GLN A 60 -8.27 -17.65 -1.19
C GLN A 60 -9.33 -18.04 -2.21
N TYR A 61 -9.98 -17.04 -2.83
CA TYR A 61 -11.14 -17.24 -3.69
C TYR A 61 -10.79 -17.27 -5.19
N GLY A 62 -9.61 -16.77 -5.58
CA GLY A 62 -9.19 -16.60 -6.97
C GLY A 62 -9.87 -15.44 -7.69
N ASN A 63 -11.00 -14.96 -7.17
CA ASN A 63 -11.70 -13.76 -7.59
C ASN A 63 -12.38 -13.11 -6.38
N LEU A 64 -12.69 -11.81 -6.46
CA LEU A 64 -13.34 -11.06 -5.39
C LEU A 64 -14.79 -10.74 -5.76
N PRO A 65 -15.74 -11.66 -5.48
CA PRO A 65 -17.14 -11.41 -5.74
C PRO A 65 -17.68 -10.32 -4.80
N PRO A 66 -18.66 -9.50 -5.24
CA PRO A 66 -19.24 -8.41 -4.45
C PRO A 66 -19.76 -8.85 -3.08
N GLU A 67 -20.25 -10.09 -2.98
CA GLU A 67 -20.77 -10.66 -1.74
C GLU A 67 -19.68 -10.78 -0.68
N VAL A 68 -18.48 -11.26 -1.06
CA VAL A 68 -17.32 -11.38 -0.16
C VAL A 68 -16.80 -9.99 0.20
N LEU A 69 -16.83 -9.04 -0.72
CA LEU A 69 -16.42 -7.66 -0.45
C LEU A 69 -17.36 -6.94 0.51
N ALA A 70 -18.67 -7.20 0.39
CA ALA A 70 -19.69 -6.63 1.28
C ALA A 70 -19.61 -7.19 2.72
N GLU A 71 -18.99 -8.35 2.91
CA GLU A 71 -18.66 -8.87 4.25
C GLU A 71 -17.46 -8.16 4.89
N GLN A 72 -16.66 -7.43 4.10
CA GLN A 72 -15.50 -6.67 4.58
C GLN A 72 -15.89 -5.26 5.02
N THR A 73 -14.90 -4.49 5.47
CA THR A 73 -15.14 -3.09 5.87
C THR A 73 -15.35 -2.19 4.66
N GLU A 74 -16.06 -1.08 4.85
CA GLU A 74 -16.29 -0.09 3.79
C GLU A 74 -14.98 0.43 3.16
N GLU A 75 -13.89 0.50 3.94
CA GLU A 75 -12.58 0.91 3.45
C GLU A 75 -11.99 -0.09 2.47
N VAL A 76 -12.13 -1.39 2.74
CA VAL A 76 -11.67 -2.48 1.88
C VAL A 76 -12.49 -2.51 0.59
N GLU A 77 -13.81 -2.38 0.69
CA GLU A 77 -14.69 -2.29 -0.48
C GLU A 77 -14.34 -1.08 -1.36
N ARG A 78 -14.17 0.10 -0.75
CA ARG A 78 -13.75 1.31 -1.47
C ARG A 78 -12.37 1.15 -2.11
N ALA A 79 -11.43 0.51 -1.43
CA ALA A 79 -10.10 0.23 -1.97
C ALA A 79 -10.19 -0.70 -3.19
N TRP A 80 -11.08 -1.69 -3.17
CA TRP A 80 -11.32 -2.56 -4.31
C TRP A 80 -11.88 -1.81 -5.52
N TYR A 81 -12.88 -0.95 -5.31
CA TYR A 81 -13.39 -0.11 -6.39
C TYR A 81 -12.34 0.86 -6.94
N GLN A 82 -11.39 1.32 -6.12
CA GLN A 82 -10.26 2.14 -6.60
C GLN A 82 -9.31 1.33 -7.49
N VAL A 83 -9.10 0.05 -7.18
CA VAL A 83 -8.30 -0.87 -8.01
C VAL A 83 -9.00 -1.09 -9.35
N LEU A 84 -10.30 -1.35 -9.33
CA LEU A 84 -11.11 -1.53 -10.55
C LEU A 84 -11.22 -0.25 -11.39
N ALA A 85 -11.20 0.92 -10.75
CA ALA A 85 -11.22 2.21 -11.45
C ALA A 85 -9.89 2.56 -12.12
N GLN A 86 -8.83 1.75 -11.94
CA GLN A 86 -7.60 1.96 -12.69
C GLN A 86 -7.80 1.60 -14.16
N ASP A 87 -7.58 2.59 -15.03
CA ASP A 87 -7.55 2.41 -16.48
C ASP A 87 -6.16 1.88 -16.89
N LEU A 88 -5.94 0.59 -16.62
CA LEU A 88 -4.69 -0.08 -16.96
C LEU A 88 -4.82 -0.79 -18.31
N PRO A 89 -3.78 -0.72 -19.16
CA PRO A 89 -3.78 -1.47 -20.41
C PRO A 89 -3.80 -2.97 -20.13
N ALA A 90 -4.54 -3.71 -20.96
CA ALA A 90 -4.65 -5.17 -20.89
C ALA A 90 -3.32 -5.89 -21.16
N GLU A 91 -2.36 -5.22 -21.81
CA GLU A 91 -1.02 -5.77 -22.02
C GLU A 91 -0.21 -5.74 -20.72
N ILE A 92 0.00 -6.92 -20.13
CA ILE A 92 0.82 -7.09 -18.93
C ILE A 92 2.28 -7.27 -19.35
N SER A 93 3.07 -6.21 -19.24
CA SER A 93 4.52 -6.32 -19.42
C SER A 93 5.20 -6.74 -18.11
N PRO A 94 6.05 -7.77 -18.08
CA PRO A 94 6.77 -8.15 -16.85
C PRO A 94 7.69 -7.03 -16.34
N GLN A 95 8.21 -6.19 -17.23
CA GLN A 95 8.98 -5.01 -16.87
C GLN A 95 8.14 -3.95 -16.13
N GLU A 96 6.86 -3.83 -16.47
CA GLU A 96 5.94 -2.89 -15.84
C GLU A 96 5.75 -3.21 -14.35
N LEU A 97 5.53 -4.48 -14.01
CA LEU A 97 5.43 -4.90 -12.60
C LEU A 97 6.68 -4.48 -11.83
N SER A 98 7.87 -4.73 -12.38
CA SER A 98 9.13 -4.33 -11.75
C SER A 98 9.24 -2.82 -11.56
N GLU A 99 8.78 -2.00 -12.52
CA GLU A 99 8.78 -0.55 -12.41
C GLU A 99 7.78 -0.05 -11.35
N VAL A 100 6.62 -0.70 -11.27
CA VAL A 100 5.59 -0.43 -10.26
C VAL A 100 6.12 -0.78 -8.86
N GLU A 101 6.79 -1.93 -8.70
CA GLU A 101 7.44 -2.32 -7.45
C GLU A 101 8.54 -1.33 -7.05
N MET A 102 9.38 -0.92 -8.01
CA MET A 102 10.43 0.08 -7.77
C MET A 102 9.83 1.42 -7.32
N THR A 103 8.73 1.83 -7.93
CA THR A 103 7.99 3.05 -7.56
C THR A 103 7.39 2.93 -6.16
N ARG A 104 6.78 1.79 -5.83
CA ARG A 104 6.26 1.45 -4.49
C ARG A 104 7.36 1.57 -3.44
N ASN A 105 8.49 0.88 -3.67
CA ASN A 105 9.60 0.84 -2.73
C ASN A 105 10.23 2.23 -2.53
N LYS A 106 10.45 2.98 -3.61
CA LYS A 106 10.92 4.37 -3.54
C LYS A 106 9.96 5.26 -2.73
N ALA A 107 8.66 5.08 -2.90
CA ALA A 107 7.65 5.85 -2.16
C ALA A 107 7.62 5.47 -0.67
N LEU A 108 7.74 4.18 -0.35
CA LEU A 108 7.88 3.69 1.03
C LEU A 108 9.13 4.26 1.71
N LEU A 109 10.28 4.20 1.03
CA LEU A 109 11.52 4.78 1.53
C LEU A 109 11.40 6.28 1.77
N ASN A 110 10.74 7.02 0.88
CA ASN A 110 10.52 8.45 1.08
C ASN A 110 9.59 8.74 2.26
N GLN A 111 8.51 7.97 2.41
CA GLN A 111 7.57 8.11 3.53
C GLN A 111 8.27 7.82 4.86
N ASP A 112 9.07 6.76 4.90
CA ASP A 112 9.83 6.37 6.07
C ASP A 112 10.90 7.42 6.43
N ASN A 113 11.68 7.88 5.46
CA ASN A 113 12.63 8.98 5.64
C ASN A 113 11.97 10.26 6.19
N MET A 114 10.76 10.60 5.73
CA MET A 114 10.01 11.74 6.27
C MET A 114 9.56 11.49 7.71
N ARG A 115 9.09 10.28 8.04
CA ARG A 115 8.69 9.89 9.39
C ARG A 115 9.86 9.95 10.36
N ILE A 116 11.04 9.48 9.95
CA ILE A 116 12.28 9.57 10.72
C ILE A 116 12.64 11.03 10.99
N LYS A 117 12.69 11.86 9.94
CA LYS A 117 13.03 13.28 10.09
C LYS A 117 12.10 13.99 11.06
N LYS A 118 10.80 13.68 11.00
CA LYS A 118 9.80 14.23 11.91
C LYS A 118 10.03 13.76 13.35
N LYS A 119 10.24 12.45 13.57
CA LYS A 119 10.58 11.90 14.89
C LYS A 119 11.86 12.48 15.47
N VAL A 120 12.92 12.63 14.67
CA VAL A 120 14.18 13.25 15.08
C VAL A 120 13.98 14.71 15.47
N GLN A 121 13.19 15.45 14.68
CA GLN A 121 12.86 16.85 15.00
C GLN A 121 12.03 16.95 16.29
N GLU A 122 11.05 16.07 16.49
CA GLU A 122 10.21 16.03 17.69
C GLU A 122 11.01 15.62 18.94
N ALA A 123 11.84 14.58 18.87
CA ALA A 123 12.67 14.13 19.99
C ALA A 123 13.76 15.15 20.37
N SER A 124 14.35 15.81 19.37
CA SER A 124 15.29 16.92 19.58
C SER A 124 14.61 18.14 20.24
N HIS A 125 13.33 18.38 19.93
CA HIS A 125 12.53 19.43 20.58
C HIS A 125 12.15 19.10 22.04
N VAL A 126 12.04 17.82 22.40
CA VAL A 126 11.61 17.36 23.74
C VAL A 126 12.80 17.04 24.66
N GLY A 127 14.02 16.91 24.11
CA GLY A 127 15.23 16.59 24.87
C GLY A 127 15.36 15.11 25.25
N ASP A 128 14.59 14.24 24.60
CA ASP A 128 14.46 12.81 24.91
C ASP A 128 15.30 11.98 23.91
N THR A 129 16.61 12.02 24.11
CA THR A 129 17.61 11.43 23.20
C THR A 129 17.60 9.90 23.19
N ASP A 130 17.20 9.26 24.29
CA ASP A 130 17.11 7.80 24.42
C ASP A 130 16.01 7.22 23.51
N THR A 131 14.82 7.83 23.52
CA THR A 131 13.70 7.38 22.68
C THR A 131 13.99 7.54 21.18
N ALA A 132 14.76 8.56 20.80
CA ALA A 132 15.18 8.76 19.41
C ALA A 132 16.18 7.69 18.94
N LEU A 133 17.07 7.24 19.83
CA LEU A 133 18.09 6.24 19.53
C LEU A 133 17.47 4.86 19.30
N GLU A 134 16.52 4.47 20.15
CA GLU A 134 15.85 3.16 20.10
C GLU A 134 15.03 2.98 18.81
N GLU A 135 14.35 4.04 18.37
CA GLU A 135 13.61 4.04 17.10
C GLU A 135 14.52 4.06 15.86
N LEU A 136 15.70 4.69 15.96
CA LEU A 136 16.75 4.63 14.93
C LEU A 136 17.35 3.23 14.81
N GLU A 137 17.60 2.54 15.94
CA GLU A 137 18.08 1.16 15.94
C GLU A 137 17.06 0.18 15.35
N ARG A 138 15.77 0.39 15.62
CA ARG A 138 14.69 -0.38 14.96
C ARG A 138 14.71 -0.25 13.45
N LEU A 139 14.99 0.95 12.95
CA LEU A 139 15.07 1.25 11.53
C LEU A 139 16.30 0.66 10.86
N ILE A 140 17.47 0.72 11.53
CA ILE A 140 18.69 0.05 11.07
C ILE A 140 18.48 -1.46 11.01
N SER A 141 17.76 -2.02 11.99
CA SER A 141 17.44 -3.45 12.04
C SER A 141 16.48 -3.90 10.92
N GLN A 142 15.49 -3.07 10.57
CA GLN A 142 14.63 -3.33 9.42
C GLN A 142 15.40 -3.22 8.10
N LYS A 143 16.30 -2.23 7.98
CA LYS A 143 17.12 -2.04 6.77
C LYS A 143 18.11 -3.18 6.55
N ARG A 144 18.67 -3.76 7.61
CA ARG A 144 19.63 -4.88 7.56
C ARG A 144 19.01 -6.25 7.24
N ARG A 145 17.66 -6.37 7.31
CA ARG A 145 16.93 -7.58 6.87
C ARG A 145 16.63 -7.57 5.37
N MET A 146 16.91 -6.46 4.68
CA MET A 146 16.74 -6.30 3.23
C MET A 146 18.05 -6.47 2.43
N GLU A 147 19.18 -6.74 3.10
CA GLU A 147 20.46 -7.16 2.49
C GLU A 147 20.61 -8.69 2.55
#